data_AF-A0A497NY33-F1
#
_entry.id   AF-A0A497NY33-F1
#
_cell.length_a   1.000
_cell.length_b   1.000
_cell.length_c   1.000
_cell.angle_alpha   90.00
_cell.angle_beta   90.00
_cell.angle_gamma   90.00
#
_symmetry.space_group_name_H-M   'P 1'
#
loop_
_entity.id
_entity.type
_entity.pdbx_description
1 polymer ?
#
loop_
_entity_poly.entity_id
_entity_poly.type
_entity_poly.pdbx_seq_one_letter_code
_entity_poly.pdbx_strand_id
1 'polypeptide(L)'
;LDERLWASLKFGGYLAKQILPWFLVGLVSVSYVEAYLPEDIVRTYLTGIGGVLLASVIGGPIYTPTLVEIVLGKGFWDMGMSKGALLTWLMGQPIDVANGLAVSRITRWKVVITYFFIGWAGSVIFGLAYGILSGSL
;
A
#
# COMPACT_ATOMS: atom_id res chain seq x y z
N LEU A 1 -11.58 5.82 -38.76
CA LEU A 1 -11.16 5.18 -37.50
C LEU A 1 -9.71 5.57 -37.29
N ASP A 2 -9.48 6.49 -36.36
CA ASP A 2 -8.22 7.22 -36.24
C ASP A 2 -7.04 6.30 -35.89
N GLU A 3 -5.92 6.42 -36.62
CA GLU A 3 -4.65 5.75 -36.31
C GLU A 3 -4.22 5.94 -34.85
N ARG A 4 -4.58 7.08 -34.26
CA ARG A 4 -4.36 7.39 -32.85
C ARG A 4 -5.04 6.39 -31.92
N LEU A 5 -6.29 6.00 -32.21
CA LEU A 5 -7.01 5.00 -31.42
C LEU A 5 -6.32 3.65 -31.49
N TRP A 6 -5.87 3.25 -32.68
CA TRP A 6 -5.18 1.98 -32.88
C TRP A 6 -3.82 1.94 -32.18
N ALA A 7 -3.08 3.05 -32.19
CA ALA A 7 -1.83 3.20 -31.45
C ALA A 7 -2.06 3.12 -29.93
N SER A 8 -3.09 3.80 -29.41
CA SER A 8 -3.46 3.74 -27.99
C SER A 8 -3.85 2.33 -27.55
N LEU A 9 -4.61 1.58 -28.36
CA LEU A 9 -4.99 0.20 -28.05
C LEU A 9 -3.78 -0.75 -28.05
N LYS A 10 -2.86 -0.61 -29.00
CA LYS A 10 -1.61 -1.39 -29.01
C LYS A 10 -0.75 -1.11 -27.79
N PHE A 11 -0.64 0.16 -27.40
CA PHE A 11 0.11 0.55 -26.20
C PHE A 11 -0.55 0.00 -24.93
N GLY A 12 -1.89 0.08 -24.82
CA GLY A 12 -2.63 -0.53 -23.73
C GLY A 12 -2.42 -2.05 -23.64
N GLY A 13 -2.48 -2.74 -24.78
CA GLY A 13 -2.19 -4.18 -24.85
C GLY A 13 -0.75 -4.54 -24.45
N TYR A 14 0.23 -3.71 -24.83
CA TYR A 14 1.62 -3.85 -24.41
C TYR A 14 1.78 -3.72 -22.89
N LEU A 15 1.18 -2.68 -22.28
CA LEU A 15 1.20 -2.50 -20.84
C LEU A 15 0.50 -3.65 -20.12
N ALA A 16 -0.67 -4.07 -20.58
CA ALA A 16 -1.41 -5.18 -20.00
C ALA A 16 -0.56 -6.47 -20.01
N LYS A 17 0.11 -6.78 -21.12
CA LYS A 17 0.97 -7.96 -21.21
C LYS A 17 2.15 -7.94 -20.23
N GLN A 18 2.62 -6.75 -19.84
CA GLN A 18 3.68 -6.60 -18.84
C GLN A 18 3.15 -6.63 -17.41
N ILE A 19 2.06 -5.92 -17.12
CA ILE A 19 1.54 -5.74 -15.75
C ILE A 19 0.76 -6.97 -15.28
N LEU A 20 -0.09 -7.55 -16.14
CA LEU A 20 -1.07 -8.56 -15.75
C LEU A 20 -0.44 -9.84 -15.16
N PRO A 21 0.66 -10.41 -15.71
CA PRO A 21 1.29 -11.59 -15.13
C PRO A 21 1.81 -11.33 -13.71
N TRP A 22 2.51 -10.21 -13.49
CA TRP A 22 3.03 -9.85 -12.17
C TRP A 22 1.92 -9.53 -11.18
N PHE A 23 0.86 -8.86 -11.65
CA PHE A 23 -0.34 -8.62 -10.85
C PHE A 23 -0.98 -9.92 -10.38
N LEU A 24 -1.15 -10.90 -11.28
CA LEU A 24 -1.73 -12.20 -10.92
C LEU A 24 -0.84 -12.99 -9.95
N VAL A 25 0.48 -12.99 -10.16
CA VAL A 25 1.42 -13.62 -9.22
C VAL A 25 1.36 -12.96 -7.85
N GLY A 26 1.33 -11.63 -7.80
CA GLY A 26 1.17 -10.86 -6.57
C GLY A 26 -0.15 -11.19 -5.87
N LEU A 27 -1.25 -11.21 -6.60
CA LEU A 27 -2.57 -11.54 -6.07
C LEU A 27 -2.62 -12.94 -5.47
N VAL A 28 -2.12 -13.96 -6.19
CA VAL A 28 -2.06 -15.35 -5.69
C VAL A 28 -1.19 -15.44 -4.44
N SER A 29 -0.03 -14.79 -4.44
CA SER A 29 0.90 -14.80 -3.30
C SER A 29 0.26 -14.15 -2.07
N VAL A 30 -0.42 -13.02 -2.25
CA VAL A 30 -1.09 -12.30 -1.18
C VAL A 30 -2.29 -13.08 -0.66
N SER A 31 -3.14 -13.63 -1.53
CA SER A 31 -4.26 -14.48 -1.11
C SER A 31 -3.79 -15.74 -0.39
N TYR A 32 -2.65 -16.30 -0.77
CA TYR A 32 -2.03 -17.39 -0.02
C TYR A 32 -1.62 -16.93 1.37
N VAL A 33 -0.89 -15.83 1.49
CA VAL A 33 -0.49 -15.29 2.81
C VAL A 33 -1.72 -15.00 3.67
N GLU A 34 -2.74 -14.33 3.12
CA GLU A 34 -4.00 -14.03 3.79
C GLU A 34 -4.69 -15.31 4.31
N ALA A 35 -4.76 -16.37 3.50
CA ALA A 35 -5.42 -17.62 3.88
C ALA A 35 -4.70 -18.41 4.98
N TYR A 36 -3.37 -18.26 5.11
CA TYR A 36 -2.56 -18.99 6.09
C TYR A 36 -2.06 -18.11 7.25
N LEU A 37 -2.37 -16.81 7.25
CA LEU A 37 -1.99 -15.91 8.32
C LEU A 37 -2.94 -16.10 9.52
N PRO A 38 -2.41 -16.43 10.72
CA PRO A 38 -3.26 -16.57 11.90
C PRO A 38 -3.93 -15.24 12.29
N GLU A 39 -5.25 -15.27 12.49
CA GLU A 39 -6.01 -14.10 12.94
C GLU A 39 -5.46 -13.50 14.24
N ASP A 40 -4.95 -14.34 15.14
CA ASP A 40 -4.38 -13.90 16.42
C ASP A 40 -3.19 -12.95 16.23
N ILE A 41 -2.38 -13.15 15.19
CA ILE A 41 -1.26 -12.25 14.88
C ILE A 41 -1.79 -10.89 14.43
N VAL A 42 -2.78 -10.87 13.54
CA VAL A 42 -3.39 -9.64 13.05
C VAL A 42 -4.04 -8.86 14.19
N ARG A 43 -4.84 -9.54 15.02
CA ARG A 43 -5.51 -8.92 16.17
C ARG A 43 -4.54 -8.42 17.23
N THR A 44 -3.39 -9.07 17.41
CA THR A 44 -2.40 -8.67 18.41
C THR A 44 -1.52 -7.52 17.92
N TYR A 45 -1.08 -7.55 16.66
CA TYR A 45 -0.06 -6.63 16.15
C TYR A 45 -0.58 -5.51 15.25
N LEU A 46 -1.78 -5.66 14.67
CA LEU A 46 -2.40 -4.66 13.78
C LEU A 46 -3.60 -3.95 14.44
N THR A 47 -3.63 -3.94 15.77
CA THR A 47 -4.60 -3.19 16.58
C THR A 47 -3.90 -2.18 17.51
N GLY A 48 -4.67 -1.22 18.00
CA GLY A 48 -4.21 -0.13 18.83
C GLY A 48 -3.24 0.82 18.14
N ILE A 49 -2.60 1.65 18.96
CA ILE A 49 -1.58 2.61 18.49
C ILE A 49 -0.37 1.87 17.90
N GLY A 50 0.00 0.73 18.49
CA GLY A 50 1.08 -0.12 18.01
C GLY A 50 0.82 -0.63 16.58
N GLY A 51 -0.40 -1.08 16.31
CA GLY A 51 -0.80 -1.54 14.98
C GLY A 51 -0.81 -0.45 13.93
N VAL A 52 -1.21 0.77 14.29
CA VAL A 52 -1.12 1.93 13.39
C VAL A 52 0.33 2.21 12.99
N LEU A 53 1.25 2.21 13.96
CA LEU A 53 2.67 2.41 13.70
C LEU A 53 3.25 1.26 12.86
N LEU A 54 2.90 0.01 13.17
CA LEU A 54 3.37 -1.15 12.42
C LEU A 54 2.87 -1.11 10.96
N ALA A 55 1.59 -0.82 10.76
CA ALA A 55 0.99 -0.66 9.44
C ALA A 55 1.67 0.45 8.61
N SER A 56 2.07 1.56 9.24
CA SER A 56 2.76 2.68 8.57
C SER A 56 4.13 2.29 8.01
N VAL A 57 4.84 1.41 8.71
CA VAL A 57 6.20 1.00 8.35
C VAL A 57 6.18 -0.13 7.33
N ILE A 58 5.18 -1.01 7.38
CA ILE A 58 5.06 -2.14 6.45
C ILE A 58 4.39 -1.70 5.14
N GLY A 59 3.31 -0.90 5.22
CA GLY A 59 2.54 -0.48 4.05
C GLY A 59 3.30 0.45 3.11
N GLY A 60 4.23 1.26 3.65
CA GLY A 60 4.97 2.23 2.85
C GLY A 60 5.97 1.61 1.86
N PRO A 61 6.98 0.86 2.33
CA PRO A 61 8.06 0.35 1.48
C PRO A 61 7.64 -0.79 0.54
N ILE A 62 6.57 -1.51 0.85
CA ILE A 62 6.08 -2.59 -0.01
C ILE A 62 5.29 -1.95 -1.16
N TYR A 63 5.99 -1.68 -2.26
CA TYR A 63 5.35 -1.29 -3.51
C TYR A 63 4.43 -2.43 -3.97
N THR A 64 3.13 -2.28 -3.72
CA THR A 64 2.10 -3.16 -4.28
C THR A 64 1.23 -2.36 -5.25
N PRO A 65 0.75 -2.98 -6.34
CA PRO A 65 -0.31 -2.37 -7.13
C PRO A 65 -1.49 -2.04 -6.23
N THR A 66 -2.10 -0.86 -6.37
CA THR A 66 -3.21 -0.39 -5.53
C THR A 66 -4.34 -1.42 -5.37
N LEU A 67 -4.62 -2.19 -6.42
CA LEU A 67 -5.61 -3.27 -6.38
C LEU A 67 -5.24 -4.38 -5.39
N VAL A 68 -3.97 -4.78 -5.33
CA VAL A 68 -3.47 -5.79 -4.39
C VAL A 68 -3.48 -5.24 -2.97
N GLU A 69 -3.07 -3.98 -2.80
CA GLU A 69 -3.03 -3.30 -1.51
C GLU A 69 -4.41 -3.24 -0.83
N ILE A 70 -5.45 -2.89 -1.60
CA ILE A 70 -6.83 -2.81 -1.09
C ILE A 70 -7.37 -4.19 -0.72
N VAL A 71 -7.12 -5.21 -1.56
CA VAL A 71 -7.54 -6.59 -1.27
C VAL A 71 -6.87 -7.10 0.00
N LEU A 72 -5.56 -6.88 0.14
CA LEU A 72 -4.80 -7.27 1.32
C LEU A 72 -5.26 -6.55 2.59
N GLY A 73 -5.44 -5.23 2.50
CA GLY A 73 -5.97 -4.43 3.61
C GLY A 73 -7.36 -4.89 4.04
N LYS A 74 -8.21 -5.27 3.08
CA LYS A 74 -9.52 -5.87 3.38
C LYS A 74 -9.37 -7.22 4.10
N GLY A 75 -8.46 -8.09 3.67
CA GLY A 75 -8.18 -9.35 4.36
C GLY A 75 -7.73 -9.14 5.80
N PHE A 76 -6.80 -8.22 6.04
CA PHE A 76 -6.38 -7.86 7.40
C PHE A 76 -7.52 -7.29 8.24
N TRP A 77 -8.38 -6.46 7.63
CA TRP A 77 -9.55 -5.92 8.32
C TRP A 77 -10.54 -7.03 8.70
N ASP A 78 -10.83 -7.95 7.77
CA ASP A 78 -11.72 -9.08 8.02
C ASP A 78 -11.16 -9.99 9.14
N MET A 79 -9.83 -10.06 9.31
CA MET A 79 -9.15 -10.75 10.42
C MET A 79 -9.07 -9.96 11.75
N GLY A 80 -9.49 -8.68 11.77
CA GLY A 80 -9.58 -7.86 12.98
C GLY A 80 -8.57 -6.72 13.10
N MET A 81 -7.89 -6.33 12.01
CA MET A 81 -7.09 -5.10 11.96
C MET A 81 -7.95 -3.87 12.29
N SER A 82 -7.38 -2.94 13.06
CA SER A 82 -8.09 -1.72 13.46
C SER A 82 -8.26 -0.79 12.26
N LYS A 83 -9.36 -0.02 12.21
CA LYS A 83 -9.62 0.85 11.06
C LYS A 83 -8.61 2.00 10.96
N GLY A 84 -8.06 2.43 12.10
CA GLY A 84 -6.95 3.38 12.13
C GLY A 84 -5.71 2.80 11.45
N ALA A 85 -5.37 1.55 11.75
CA ALA A 85 -4.22 0.88 11.14
C ALA A 85 -4.46 0.64 9.64
N LEU A 86 -5.68 0.25 9.24
CA LEU A 86 -6.05 0.09 7.84
C LEU A 86 -5.91 1.41 7.06
N LEU A 87 -6.38 2.52 7.62
CA LEU A 87 -6.24 3.82 6.98
C LEU A 87 -4.76 4.19 6.79
N THR A 88 -3.94 4.00 7.81
CA THR A 88 -2.50 4.24 7.72
C THR A 88 -1.81 3.35 6.69
N TRP A 89 -2.18 2.07 6.61
CA TRP A 89 -1.71 1.14 5.59
C TRP A 89 -1.99 1.69 4.17
N LEU A 90 -3.24 2.06 3.89
CA LEU A 90 -3.67 2.57 2.59
C LEU A 90 -3.05 3.93 2.22
N MET A 91 -2.62 4.69 3.23
CA MET A 91 -1.92 5.96 3.04
C MET A 91 -0.40 5.80 2.85
N GLY A 92 0.13 4.57 2.89
CA GLY A 92 1.57 4.28 2.77
C GLY A 92 2.16 4.50 1.37
N GLN A 93 1.32 4.54 0.33
CA GLN A 93 1.71 4.64 -1.09
C GLN A 93 2.77 5.71 -1.44
N PRO A 94 2.82 6.90 -0.81
CA PRO A 94 3.86 7.89 -1.07
C PRO A 94 5.30 7.42 -0.79
N ILE A 95 5.49 6.31 -0.07
CA ILE A 95 6.79 5.81 0.40
C ILE A 95 7.34 4.72 -0.54
N ASP A 96 7.07 4.84 -1.84
CA ASP A 96 7.56 3.90 -2.85
C ASP A 96 9.07 4.08 -3.11
N VAL A 97 9.85 3.07 -2.69
CA VAL A 97 11.30 3.03 -2.84
C VAL A 97 11.75 3.04 -4.31
N ALA A 98 11.03 2.39 -5.21
CA ALA A 98 11.40 2.33 -6.63
C ALA A 98 11.30 3.72 -7.28
N ASN A 99 10.18 4.41 -7.05
CA ASN A 99 10.00 5.80 -7.48
C ASN A 99 10.98 6.74 -6.77
N GLY A 100 11.21 6.55 -5.46
CA GLY A 100 12.20 7.31 -4.70
C GLY A 100 13.61 7.19 -5.29
N LEU A 101 14.01 6.00 -5.73
CA LEU A 101 15.30 5.77 -6.37
C LEU A 101 15.40 6.48 -7.73
N ALA A 102 14.34 6.45 -8.53
CA ALA A 102 14.31 7.16 -9.82
C ALA A 102 14.37 8.69 -9.62
N VAL A 103 13.54 9.22 -8.72
CA VAL A 103 13.44 10.66 -8.43
C VAL A 103 14.71 11.19 -7.77
N SER A 104 15.34 10.42 -6.88
CA SER A 104 16.58 10.84 -6.20
C SER A 104 17.74 11.12 -7.17
N ARG A 105 17.76 10.48 -8.36
CA ARG A 105 18.73 10.78 -9.43
C ARG A 105 18.54 12.18 -10.03
N ILE A 106 17.36 12.77 -9.89
CA ILE A 106 17.02 14.10 -10.41
C ILE A 106 17.11 15.15 -9.30
N THR A 107 16.49 14.89 -8.14
CA THR A 107 16.29 15.90 -7.07
C THR A 107 17.20 15.73 -5.85
N ARG A 108 18.02 14.67 -5.80
CA ARG A 108 18.85 14.24 -4.65
C ARG A 108 18.04 13.61 -3.50
N TRP A 109 18.71 12.74 -2.75
CA TRP A 109 18.12 11.98 -1.64
C TRP A 109 17.50 12.82 -0.52
N LYS A 110 18.00 14.04 -0.29
CA LYS A 110 17.43 14.93 0.74
C LYS A 110 15.94 15.21 0.50
N VAL A 111 15.55 15.45 -0.75
CA VAL A 111 14.16 15.74 -1.11
C VAL A 111 13.28 14.50 -0.95
N VAL A 112 13.76 13.34 -1.43
CA VAL A 112 13.03 12.06 -1.34
C VAL A 112 12.80 11.64 0.12
N ILE A 113 13.83 11.71 0.96
CA ILE A 113 13.70 11.37 2.38
C ILE A 113 12.73 12.32 3.10
N THR A 114 12.77 13.61 2.76
CA THR A 114 11.84 14.60 3.33
C THR A 114 10.40 14.28 2.93
N TYR A 115 10.17 13.94 1.66
CA TYR A 115 8.86 13.53 1.15
C TYR A 115 8.35 12.26 1.84
N PHE A 116 9.19 11.22 1.96
CA PHE A 116 8.83 10.00 2.68
C PHE A 116 8.50 10.25 4.13
N PHE A 117 9.27 11.10 4.81
CA PHE A 117 9.02 11.44 6.21
C PHE A 117 7.69 12.18 6.37
N ILE A 118 7.38 13.15 5.51
CA ILE A 118 6.11 13.88 5.54
C ILE A 118 4.93 12.93 5.26
N GLY A 119 5.05 12.08 4.24
CA GLY A 119 4.03 11.09 3.89
C GLY A 119 3.77 10.10 5.03
N TRP A 120 4.85 9.56 5.60
CA TRP A 120 4.79 8.65 6.74
C TRP A 120 4.16 9.32 7.96
N ALA A 121 4.65 10.50 8.36
CA ALA A 121 4.10 11.24 9.50
C ALA A 121 2.62 11.57 9.29
N GLY A 122 2.24 11.99 8.07
CA GLY A 122 0.84 12.20 7.70
C GLY A 122 0.00 10.94 7.88
N SER A 123 0.45 9.80 7.33
CA SER A 123 -0.28 8.52 7.44
C SER A 123 -0.51 8.10 8.89
N VAL A 124 0.48 8.27 9.76
CA VAL A 124 0.38 7.95 11.19
C VAL A 124 -0.56 8.91 11.90
N ILE A 125 -0.41 10.22 11.68
CA ILE A 125 -1.26 11.24 12.32
C ILE A 125 -2.72 11.03 11.94
N PHE A 126 -3.02 10.84 10.66
CA PHE A 126 -4.39 10.64 10.19
C PHE A 126 -4.98 9.31 10.64
N GLY A 127 -4.22 8.21 10.62
CA GLY A 127 -4.72 6.93 11.11
C GLY A 127 -4.95 6.89 12.61
N LEU A 128 -4.08 7.52 13.40
CA LEU A 128 -4.29 7.68 14.84
C LEU A 128 -5.50 8.58 15.11
N ALA A 129 -5.59 9.73 14.46
CA ALA A 129 -6.72 10.64 14.61
C ALA A 129 -8.05 9.95 14.26
N TYR A 130 -8.09 9.24 13.14
CA TYR A 130 -9.27 8.47 12.73
C TYR A 130 -9.58 7.35 13.71
N GLY A 131 -8.58 6.57 14.14
CA GLY A 131 -8.75 5.48 15.10
C GLY A 131 -9.30 5.96 16.44
N ILE A 132 -8.79 7.09 16.96
CA ILE A 132 -9.28 7.71 18.20
C ILE A 132 -10.72 8.21 18.03
N LEU A 133 -11.00 8.97 16.97
CA LEU A 133 -12.31 9.59 16.74
C LEU A 133 -13.42 8.57 16.50
N SER A 134 -13.08 7.44 15.89
CA SER A 134 -14.03 6.36 15.60
C SER A 134 -14.10 5.29 16.70
N GLY A 135 -13.27 5.41 17.76
CA GLY A 135 -13.16 4.39 18.81
C GLY A 135 -12.71 3.03 18.30
N SER A 136 -11.99 2.99 17.17
CA SER A 136 -11.59 1.77 16.47
C SER A 136 -10.07 1.59 16.48
N LEU A 137 -9.43 1.92 17.61
CA LEU A 137 -8.04 1.57 17.89
C LEU A 137 -7.98 0.12 18.37
#